data_AF-A0A4Q3V018-F1
#
_entry.id   AF-A0A4Q3V018-F1
#
_cell.length_a   1.000
_cell.length_b   1.000
_cell.length_c   1.000
_cell.angle_alpha   90.00
_cell.angle_beta   90.00
_cell.angle_gamma   90.00
#
_symmetry.space_group_name_H-M   'P 1'
#
loop_
_entity.id
_entity.type
_entity.pdbx_description
1 polymer ?
#
loop_
_entity_poly.entity_id
_entity_poly.type
_entity_poly.pdbx_seq_one_letter_code
_entity_poly.pdbx_strand_id
1 'polypeptide(L)'
;MTEGFDDSRSSINDQPSSIRSVADVALDPRDGGAEAIFTYSNPGDLKLGDAVMVPLGTSQRLGYVVALYKATEGDLGFPFSALKKPSARVDGIGLPVPLLELARKVAEETLSSLAVAMGPTLPPGVRERLVGIWRAKDVDAPVLPASLAETLRALKEAGELVEKGAKKPTA
;
A
#
# COMPACT_ATOMS: atom_id res chain seq x y z
N MET A 1 65.88 -4.88 3.52
CA MET A 1 64.68 -5.33 4.26
C MET A 1 63.81 -4.10 4.47
N THR A 2 62.86 -3.89 3.57
CA THR A 2 61.92 -2.76 3.59
C THR A 2 60.55 -3.39 3.42
N GLU A 3 59.83 -3.55 4.53
CA GLU A 3 58.46 -4.02 4.52
C GLU A 3 57.55 -2.89 4.03
N GLY A 4 56.93 -3.12 2.88
CA GLY A 4 55.91 -2.25 2.32
C GLY A 4 54.63 -2.41 3.13
N PHE A 5 54.17 -1.29 3.69
CA PHE A 5 52.89 -1.15 4.36
C PHE A 5 51.79 -1.17 3.28
N ASP A 6 51.02 -2.26 3.22
CA ASP A 6 49.88 -2.44 2.32
C ASP A 6 48.70 -1.61 2.82
N ASP A 7 48.56 -0.38 2.29
CA ASP A 7 47.42 0.50 2.52
C ASP A 7 46.25 0.10 1.60
N SER A 8 45.69 -1.08 1.84
CA SER A 8 44.46 -1.54 1.21
C SER A 8 43.25 -0.99 1.97
N ARG A 9 43.13 0.34 2.00
CA ARG A 9 41.85 1.01 2.25
C ARG A 9 40.94 0.77 1.06
N SER A 10 40.21 -0.35 1.13
CA SER A 10 39.14 -0.65 0.19
C SER A 10 38.18 0.54 0.13
N SER A 11 38.06 1.07 -1.07
CA SER A 11 37.17 2.14 -1.45
C SER A 11 35.77 1.86 -0.92
N ILE A 12 35.26 2.74 -0.06
CA ILE A 12 33.84 2.80 0.26
C ILE A 12 33.14 3.04 -1.07
N ASN A 13 32.38 2.05 -1.50
CA ASN A 13 31.66 2.03 -2.76
C ASN A 13 30.49 3.02 -2.63
N ASP A 14 30.76 4.30 -2.88
CA ASP A 14 29.78 5.39 -2.90
C ASP A 14 28.95 5.30 -4.19
N GLN A 15 28.16 4.23 -4.28
CA GLN A 15 27.12 4.12 -5.30
C GLN A 15 26.09 5.21 -5.00
N PRO A 16 25.68 6.03 -5.98
CA PRO A 16 24.68 7.07 -5.75
C PRO A 16 23.41 6.42 -5.24
N SER A 17 23.04 6.73 -4.00
CA SER A 17 21.84 6.21 -3.35
C SER A 17 20.63 6.55 -4.22
N SER A 18 20.08 5.56 -4.93
CA SER A 18 19.04 5.81 -5.93
C SER A 18 17.80 6.38 -5.24
N ILE A 19 17.43 7.63 -5.52
CA ILE A 19 16.23 8.22 -4.92
C ILE A 19 14.98 7.53 -5.49
N ARG A 20 14.08 7.06 -4.62
CA ARG A 20 12.80 6.43 -5.01
C ARG A 20 11.61 7.10 -4.35
N SER A 21 10.45 7.07 -5.02
CA SER A 21 9.20 7.53 -4.42
C SER A 21 8.64 6.45 -3.51
N VAL A 22 8.20 6.88 -2.32
CA VAL A 22 7.58 6.03 -1.30
C VAL A 22 6.30 6.68 -0.80
N ALA A 23 5.45 5.85 -0.18
CA ALA A 23 4.19 6.25 0.40
C ALA A 23 4.10 5.73 1.83
N ASP A 24 3.77 6.59 2.78
CA ASP A 24 3.34 6.13 4.09
C ASP A 24 1.84 5.91 4.08
N VAL A 25 1.43 4.73 4.55
CA VAL A 25 0.04 4.31 4.57
C VAL A 25 -0.38 4.06 6.01
N ALA A 26 -1.38 4.81 6.46
CA ALA A 26 -2.02 4.60 7.75
C ALA A 26 -3.12 3.55 7.64
N LEU A 27 -3.11 2.59 8.57
CA LEU A 27 -4.16 1.57 8.71
C LEU A 27 -5.14 1.95 9.82
N ASP A 28 -6.30 1.32 9.83
CA ASP A 28 -7.19 1.38 10.99
C ASP A 28 -6.43 0.86 12.24
N PRO A 29 -6.46 1.59 13.37
CA PRO A 29 -5.82 1.14 14.61
C PRO A 29 -6.24 -0.25 15.07
N ARG A 30 -7.46 -0.69 14.72
CA ARG A 30 -7.97 -2.04 15.01
C ARG A 30 -7.25 -3.13 14.23
N ASP A 31 -6.63 -2.78 13.10
CA ASP A 31 -5.91 -3.71 12.24
C ASP A 31 -4.40 -3.68 12.45
N GLY A 32 -3.80 -2.54 12.82
CA GLY A 32 -2.34 -2.39 12.94
C GLY A 32 -1.83 -1.83 14.28
N GLY A 33 -2.71 -1.53 15.23
CA GLY A 33 -2.35 -0.88 16.51
C GLY A 33 -2.32 0.65 16.43
N ALA A 34 -1.97 1.31 17.54
CA ALA A 34 -2.00 2.77 17.61
C ALA A 34 -1.04 3.45 16.63
N GLU A 35 0.14 2.89 16.37
CA GLU A 35 1.16 3.46 15.48
C GLU A 35 1.14 2.84 14.07
N ALA A 36 -0.05 2.48 13.56
CA ALA A 36 -0.20 1.68 12.34
C ALA A 36 0.09 2.45 11.03
N ILE A 37 1.26 3.07 10.92
CA ILE A 37 1.75 3.71 9.70
C ILE A 37 2.94 2.93 9.18
N PHE A 38 2.85 2.49 7.93
CA PHE A 38 3.89 1.68 7.30
C PHE A 38 4.28 2.29 5.95
N THR A 39 5.57 2.24 5.65
CA THR A 39 6.13 2.75 4.38
C THR A 39 6.11 1.67 3.31
N TYR A 40 5.60 2.04 2.14
CA TYR A 40 5.51 1.20 0.96
C TYR A 40 6.17 1.89 -0.24
N SER A 41 6.58 1.11 -1.23
CA SER A 41 7.05 1.70 -2.50
C SER A 41 5.88 2.34 -3.24
N ASN A 42 6.09 3.54 -3.80
CA ASN A 42 5.10 4.20 -4.64
C ASN A 42 5.52 4.06 -6.12
N PRO A 43 4.79 3.30 -6.95
CA PRO A 43 5.09 3.17 -8.37
C PRO A 43 4.77 4.43 -9.19
N GLY A 44 4.22 5.48 -8.57
CA GLY A 44 4.11 6.83 -9.13
C GLY A 44 2.68 7.29 -9.42
N ASP A 45 1.68 6.45 -9.20
CA ASP A 45 0.27 6.76 -9.46
C ASP A 45 -0.53 7.15 -8.21
N LEU A 46 0.00 6.86 -7.01
CA LEU A 46 -0.68 7.12 -5.74
C LEU A 46 -0.76 8.61 -5.42
N LYS A 47 -1.86 9.01 -4.80
CA LYS A 47 -2.15 10.37 -4.31
C LYS A 47 -2.43 10.34 -2.82
N LEU A 48 -2.21 11.47 -2.15
CA LEU A 48 -2.63 11.66 -0.76
C LEU A 48 -4.14 11.41 -0.62
N GLY A 49 -4.53 10.62 0.38
CA GLY A 49 -5.91 10.24 0.63
C GLY A 49 -6.40 9.03 -0.15
N ASP A 50 -5.63 8.50 -1.11
CA ASP A 50 -6.01 7.28 -1.80
C ASP A 50 -6.19 6.14 -0.80
N ALA A 51 -7.31 5.43 -0.93
CA ALA A 51 -7.55 4.18 -0.24
C ALA A 51 -6.86 3.04 -1.00
N VAL A 52 -6.07 2.24 -0.30
CA VAL A 52 -5.24 1.19 -0.90
C VAL A 52 -5.28 -0.09 -0.08
N MET A 53 -5.22 -1.23 -0.75
CA MET A 53 -4.96 -2.52 -0.13
C MET A 53 -3.44 -2.69 -0.01
N VAL A 54 -2.95 -2.97 1.20
CA VAL A 54 -1.53 -3.16 1.46
C VAL A 54 -1.23 -4.47 2.22
N PRO A 55 -0.09 -5.11 1.93
CA PRO A 55 0.29 -6.34 2.62
C PRO A 55 0.80 -6.07 4.04
N LEU A 56 0.11 -6.62 5.05
CA LEU A 56 0.53 -6.64 6.45
C LEU A 56 0.62 -8.09 6.94
N GLY A 57 1.85 -8.55 7.21
CA GLY A 57 2.12 -9.96 7.50
C GLY A 57 1.71 -10.86 6.34
N THR A 58 0.84 -11.83 6.63
CA THR A 58 0.24 -12.77 5.65
C THR A 58 -1.10 -12.29 5.09
N SER A 59 -1.60 -11.13 5.53
CA SER A 59 -2.93 -10.60 5.18
C SER A 59 -2.83 -9.30 4.36
N GLN A 60 -3.91 -8.96 3.65
CA GLN A 60 -4.08 -7.64 3.03
C GLN A 60 -4.96 -6.78 3.94
N ARG A 61 -4.62 -5.51 4.09
CA ARG A 61 -5.35 -4.54 4.92
C ARG A 61 -5.67 -3.29 4.10
N LEU A 62 -6.84 -2.71 4.37
CA LEU A 62 -7.18 -1.41 3.84
C LEU A 62 -6.39 -0.35 4.61
N GLY A 63 -5.78 0.58 3.88
CA GLY A 63 -5.10 1.73 4.42
C GLY A 63 -5.29 2.95 3.55
N TYR A 64 -4.83 4.09 4.04
CA TYR A 64 -4.93 5.38 3.36
C TYR A 64 -3.56 6.01 3.24
N VAL A 65 -3.23 6.51 2.05
CA VAL A 65 -1.97 7.19 1.80
C VAL A 65 -1.95 8.52 2.55
N VAL A 66 -1.10 8.63 3.57
CA VAL A 66 -1.00 9.82 4.41
C VAL A 66 0.18 10.69 4.04
N ALA A 67 1.26 10.12 3.51
CA ALA A 67 2.42 10.88 3.05
C ALA A 67 2.96 10.32 1.74
N LEU A 68 3.48 11.19 0.89
CA LEU A 68 4.17 10.87 -0.35
C LEU A 68 5.46 11.67 -0.40
N TYR A 69 6.58 10.98 -0.56
CA TYR A 69 7.89 11.63 -0.58
C TYR A 69 8.89 10.81 -1.40
N LYS A 70 10.08 11.39 -1.57
CA LYS A 70 11.24 10.75 -2.18
C LYS A 70 12.24 10.46 -1.07
N ALA A 71 12.78 9.25 -1.03
CA ALA A 71 13.75 8.82 -0.04
C ALA A 71 14.88 8.04 -0.70
N THR A 72 16.02 8.01 -0.04
CA THR A 72 17.15 7.11 -0.26
C THR A 72 17.05 5.90 0.68
N GLU A 73 17.84 4.84 0.45
CA GLU A 73 17.90 3.72 1.41
C GLU A 73 18.48 4.16 2.76
N GLY A 74 19.35 5.20 2.76
CA GLY A 74 19.89 5.81 3.97
C GLY A 74 18.81 6.50 4.81
N ASP A 75 17.87 7.21 4.17
CA ASP A 75 16.76 7.87 4.86
C ASP A 75 15.80 6.86 5.52
N LEU A 76 15.62 5.69 4.89
CA LEU A 76 14.73 4.63 5.39
C LEU A 76 15.39 3.74 6.45
N GLY A 77 16.72 3.65 6.44
CA GLY A 77 17.47 2.74 7.31
C GLY A 77 17.41 1.26 6.91
N PHE A 78 16.90 0.95 5.71
CA PHE A 78 16.80 -0.41 5.16
C PHE A 78 16.72 -0.37 3.62
N PRO A 79 17.03 -1.48 2.91
CA PRO A 79 17.08 -1.48 1.44
C PRO A 79 15.68 -1.44 0.81
N PHE A 80 15.56 -0.82 -0.38
CA PHE A 80 14.29 -0.73 -1.10
C PHE A 80 13.72 -2.09 -1.52
N SER A 81 14.56 -3.14 -1.58
CA SER A 81 14.10 -4.50 -1.85
C SER A 81 13.17 -5.05 -0.76
N ALA A 82 13.21 -4.48 0.44
CA ALA A 82 12.30 -4.83 1.54
C ALA A 82 10.94 -4.10 1.44
N LEU A 83 10.85 -3.03 0.65
CA LEU A 83 9.59 -2.32 0.46
C LEU A 83 8.61 -3.17 -0.34
N LYS A 84 7.44 -3.40 0.26
CA LYS A 84 6.31 -3.99 -0.44
C LYS A 84 5.59 -2.91 -1.26
N LYS A 85 4.87 -3.36 -2.28
CA LYS A 85 3.96 -2.54 -3.08
C LYS A 85 2.52 -2.66 -2.53
N PRO A 86 1.72 -1.58 -2.54
CA PRO A 86 0.28 -1.72 -2.42
C PRO A 86 -0.26 -2.65 -3.51
N SER A 87 -1.19 -3.53 -3.15
CA SER A 87 -1.71 -4.56 -4.04
C SER A 87 -2.79 -4.03 -4.99
N ALA A 88 -3.61 -3.09 -4.52
CA ALA A 88 -4.65 -2.45 -5.31
C ALA A 88 -5.05 -1.09 -4.73
N ARG A 89 -5.54 -0.18 -5.57
CA ARG A 89 -6.30 1.00 -5.15
C ARG A 89 -7.76 0.62 -4.96
N VAL A 90 -8.42 1.22 -3.97
CA VAL A 90 -9.85 1.05 -3.72
C VAL A 90 -10.59 2.33 -4.09
N ASP A 91 -11.43 2.24 -5.12
CA ASP A 91 -12.15 3.40 -5.64
C ASP A 91 -13.34 3.79 -4.75
N GLY A 92 -13.73 5.06 -4.82
CA GLY A 92 -14.96 5.58 -4.21
C GLY A 92 -14.93 5.80 -2.69
N ILE A 93 -13.83 5.46 -2.01
CA ILE A 93 -13.68 5.63 -0.56
C ILE A 93 -12.43 6.40 -0.14
N GLY A 94 -11.76 7.09 -1.07
CA GLY A 94 -10.61 7.93 -0.76
C GLY A 94 -10.97 9.05 0.24
N LEU A 95 -10.01 9.41 1.09
CA LEU A 95 -10.18 10.50 2.05
C LEU A 95 -9.82 11.83 1.40
N PRO A 96 -10.65 12.87 1.55
CA PRO A 96 -10.28 14.22 1.13
C PRO A 96 -9.03 14.71 1.87
N VAL A 97 -8.12 15.40 1.18
CA VAL A 97 -6.91 15.98 1.79
C VAL A 97 -7.21 16.88 3.00
N PRO A 98 -8.24 17.76 2.99
CA PRO A 98 -8.56 18.55 4.18
C PRO A 98 -8.92 17.72 5.41
N LEU A 99 -9.48 16.52 5.22
CA LEU A 99 -9.82 15.62 6.31
C LEU A 99 -8.57 14.94 6.89
N LEU A 100 -7.57 14.64 6.05
CA LEU A 100 -6.25 14.18 6.50
C LEU A 100 -5.51 15.27 7.27
N GLU A 101 -5.55 16.52 6.81
CA GLU A 101 -4.95 17.65 7.49
C GLU A 101 -5.60 17.89 8.85
N LEU A 102 -6.93 17.80 8.92
CA LEU A 102 -7.66 17.86 10.18
C LEU A 102 -7.23 16.74 11.13
N ALA A 103 -7.13 15.49 10.65
CA ALA A 103 -6.68 14.37 11.47
C ALA A 103 -5.24 14.58 11.99
N ARG A 104 -4.33 15.12 11.17
CA ARG A 104 -2.96 15.49 11.58
C ARG A 104 -2.97 16.54 12.68
N LYS A 105 -3.76 17.59 12.51
CA LYS A 105 -3.91 18.65 13.51
C LYS A 105 -4.45 18.10 14.84
N VAL A 106 -5.49 17.26 14.79
CA VAL A 106 -6.04 16.62 15.98
C VAL A 106 -4.99 15.73 16.66
N ALA A 107 -4.23 14.93 15.89
CA ALA A 107 -3.16 14.10 16.42
C ALA A 107 -2.12 14.94 17.18
N GLU A 108 -1.68 16.06 16.60
CA GLU A 108 -0.73 17.00 17.20
C GLU A 108 -1.29 17.67 18.47
N GLU A 109 -2.50 18.23 18.40
CA GLU A 109 -3.12 18.94 19.53
C GLU A 109 -3.47 18.02 20.71
N THR A 110 -3.72 16.74 20.45
CA THR A 110 -4.13 15.76 21.46
C THR A 110 -3.02 14.79 21.86
N LEU A 111 -1.82 14.92 21.27
CA LEU A 111 -0.70 14.00 21.45
C LEU A 111 -1.10 12.53 21.19
N SER A 112 -2.03 12.31 20.26
CA SER A 112 -2.42 10.99 19.81
C SER A 112 -1.69 10.64 18.50
N SER A 113 -1.62 9.36 18.18
CA SER A 113 -1.06 8.95 16.89
C SER A 113 -1.98 9.36 15.74
N LEU A 114 -1.40 9.62 14.56
CA LEU A 114 -2.19 9.95 13.38
C LEU A 114 -3.17 8.83 13.01
N ALA A 115 -2.79 7.55 13.14
CA ALA A 115 -3.70 6.44 12.85
C ALA A 115 -4.92 6.45 13.80
N VAL A 116 -4.73 6.77 15.09
CA VAL A 116 -5.84 6.91 16.05
C VAL A 116 -6.73 8.09 15.71
N ALA A 117 -6.15 9.26 15.43
CA ALA A 117 -6.89 10.46 15.05
C ALA A 117 -7.65 10.30 13.72
N MET A 118 -7.15 9.44 12.82
CA MET A 118 -7.82 9.11 11.55
C MET A 118 -9.02 8.18 11.72
N GLY A 119 -9.05 7.33 12.75
CA GLY A 119 -10.11 6.32 12.93
C GLY A 119 -11.54 6.86 12.75
N PRO A 120 -11.91 8.00 13.37
CA PRO A 120 -13.23 8.62 13.20
C PRO A 120 -13.52 9.18 11.80
N THR A 121 -12.50 9.45 10.99
CA THR A 121 -12.63 9.98 9.64
C THR A 121 -12.97 8.91 8.61
N LEU A 122 -12.80 7.63 8.98
CA LEU A 122 -13.03 6.51 8.09
C LEU A 122 -14.53 6.26 7.89
N PRO A 123 -14.98 5.95 6.67
CA PRO A 123 -16.38 5.59 6.44
C PRO A 123 -16.81 4.40 7.33
N PRO A 124 -17.97 4.47 8.01
CA PRO A 124 -18.37 3.45 8.98
C PRO A 124 -18.54 2.09 8.31
N GLY A 125 -17.90 1.04 8.82
CA GLY A 125 -17.98 -0.30 8.24
C GLY A 125 -17.43 -0.38 6.81
N VAL A 126 -16.42 0.43 6.48
CA VAL A 126 -15.80 0.43 5.14
C VAL A 126 -15.33 -0.97 4.73
N ARG A 127 -14.81 -1.75 5.67
CA ARG A 127 -14.30 -3.11 5.44
C ARG A 127 -15.39 -4.08 5.01
N GLU A 128 -16.53 -4.06 5.69
CA GLU A 128 -17.67 -4.93 5.42
C GLU A 128 -18.38 -4.53 4.11
N ARG A 129 -18.16 -3.29 3.65
CA ARG A 129 -18.75 -2.74 2.43
C ARG A 129 -17.85 -2.86 1.20
N LEU A 130 -16.62 -3.36 1.34
CA LEU A 130 -15.76 -3.64 0.20
C LEU A 130 -16.35 -4.79 -0.64
N VAL A 131 -16.37 -4.58 -1.96
CA VAL A 131 -16.75 -5.60 -2.93
C VAL A 131 -15.60 -5.83 -3.90
N GLY A 132 -15.36 -7.09 -4.24
CA GLY A 132 -14.45 -7.44 -5.32
C GLY A 132 -15.18 -7.23 -6.65
N ILE A 133 -14.55 -6.54 -7.59
CA ILE A 133 -15.07 -6.43 -8.96
C ILE A 133 -14.05 -7.10 -9.87
N TRP A 134 -14.51 -8.12 -10.59
CA TRP A 134 -13.72 -8.81 -11.59
C TRP A 134 -14.10 -8.29 -12.97
N ARG A 135 -13.10 -7.80 -13.70
CA ARG A 135 -13.25 -7.35 -15.09
C ARG A 135 -12.31 -8.11 -15.99
N ALA A 136 -12.77 -8.43 -17.19
CA ALA A 136 -11.95 -9.09 -18.18
C ALA A 136 -10.95 -8.05 -18.68
N LYS A 137 -9.67 -8.30 -18.44
CA LYS A 137 -8.61 -7.55 -19.12
C LYS A 137 -8.43 -8.17 -20.50
N ASP A 138 -8.34 -7.34 -21.53
CA ASP A 138 -7.88 -7.83 -22.82
C ASP A 138 -6.42 -8.24 -22.70
N VAL A 139 -6.19 -9.54 -22.86
CA VAL A 139 -4.87 -10.14 -22.84
C VAL A 139 -4.68 -10.80 -24.20
N ASP A 140 -3.60 -10.47 -24.88
CA ASP A 140 -3.10 -11.26 -26.01
C ASP A 140 -2.49 -12.54 -25.43
N ALA A 141 -3.36 -13.50 -25.08
CA ALA A 141 -2.96 -14.77 -24.51
C ALA A 141 -2.89 -15.85 -25.60
N PRO A 142 -1.85 -16.70 -25.64
CA PRO A 142 -1.87 -17.92 -26.41
C PRO A 142 -3.00 -18.84 -25.90
N VAL A 143 -3.50 -19.71 -26.79
CA VAL A 143 -4.64 -20.62 -26.61
C VAL A 143 -4.86 -21.01 -25.14
N LEU A 144 -5.92 -20.45 -24.53
CA LEU A 144 -6.29 -20.77 -23.15
C LEU A 144 -6.85 -22.21 -23.08
N PRO A 145 -6.57 -22.96 -22.00
CA PRO A 145 -7.30 -24.18 -21.67
C PRO A 145 -8.82 -23.95 -21.68
N ALA A 146 -9.61 -24.92 -22.14
CA ALA A 146 -11.05 -24.75 -22.37
C ALA A 146 -11.82 -24.20 -21.15
N SER A 147 -11.47 -24.63 -19.93
CA SER A 147 -12.10 -24.15 -18.69
C SER A 147 -11.82 -22.67 -18.40
N LEU A 148 -10.61 -22.19 -18.70
CA LEU A 148 -10.24 -20.78 -18.56
C LEU A 148 -10.82 -19.93 -19.70
N ALA A 149 -10.93 -20.50 -20.90
CA ALA A 149 -11.55 -19.84 -22.05
C ALA A 149 -13.05 -19.58 -21.80
N GLU A 150 -13.79 -20.56 -21.28
CA GLU A 150 -15.21 -20.39 -20.90
C GLU A 150 -15.37 -19.37 -19.77
N THR A 151 -14.49 -19.39 -18.76
CA THR A 151 -14.54 -18.41 -17.67
C THR A 151 -14.27 -16.99 -18.19
N LEU A 152 -13.27 -16.81 -19.05
CA LEU A 152 -12.97 -15.52 -19.68
C LEU A 152 -14.12 -15.06 -20.58
N ARG A 153 -14.74 -15.98 -21.34
CA ARG A 153 -15.90 -15.67 -22.18
C ARG A 153 -17.08 -15.19 -21.33
N ALA A 154 -17.44 -15.93 -20.29
CA ALA A 154 -18.50 -15.55 -19.36
C ALA A 154 -18.23 -14.18 -18.72
N LEU A 155 -16.98 -13.89 -18.38
CA LEU A 155 -16.59 -12.62 -17.76
C LEU A 155 -16.60 -11.45 -18.76
N LYS A 156 -16.26 -11.70 -20.03
CA LYS A 156 -16.41 -10.73 -21.13
C LYS A 156 -17.88 -10.46 -21.47
N GLU A 157 -18.72 -11.49 -21.49
CA GLU A 157 -20.17 -11.36 -21.72
C GLU A 157 -20.87 -10.61 -20.59
N ALA A 158 -20.51 -10.89 -19.33
CA ALA A 158 -21.05 -10.20 -18.17
C ALA A 158 -20.54 -8.75 -18.03
N GLY A 159 -19.37 -8.44 -18.60
CA GLY A 159 -18.68 -7.16 -18.46
C GLY A 159 -18.01 -6.99 -17.08
N GLU A 160 -18.81 -7.08 -16.01
CA GLU A 160 -18.34 -7.02 -14.63
C GLU A 160 -18.99 -8.10 -13.77
N LEU A 161 -18.18 -8.82 -12.98
CA LEU A 161 -18.67 -9.71 -11.94
C LEU A 161 -18.38 -9.12 -10.56
N VAL A 162 -19.42 -8.95 -9.76
CA VAL A 162 -19.32 -8.39 -8.40
C VAL A 162 -19.36 -9.51 -7.37
N GLU A 163 -18.26 -9.67 -6.64
CA GLU A 163 -18.14 -10.54 -5.49
C GLU A 163 -18.37 -9.73 -4.21
N LYS A 164 -19.50 -9.94 -3.55
CA LYS A 164 -19.76 -9.31 -2.26
C LYS A 164 -18.92 -9.99 -1.19
N GLY A 165 -18.22 -9.20 -0.36
CA GLY A 165 -17.42 -9.72 0.75
C GLY A 165 -18.22 -10.73 1.59
N ALA A 166 -17.59 -11.87 1.89
CA ALA A 166 -18.23 -12.94 2.64
C ALA A 166 -18.76 -12.41 3.99
N LYS A 167 -20.06 -12.55 4.23
CA LYS A 167 -20.64 -12.39 5.58
C LYS A 167 -19.90 -13.35 6.50
N LYS A 168 -19.28 -12.85 7.58
CA LYS A 168 -18.87 -13.73 8.68
C LYS A 168 -20.12 -14.51 9.12
N PRO A 169 -20.08 -15.84 9.22
CA PRO A 169 -21.18 -16.59 9.81
C PRO A 169 -21.35 -16.10 11.25
N THR A 170 -22.54 -15.64 11.58
CA THR A 170 -22.94 -15.33 12.95
C THR A 170 -22.94 -16.66 13.72
N ALA A 171 -22.12 -16.75 14.76
CA ALA A 171 -22.19 -17.82 15.75
C ALA A 171 -23.36 -17.58 16.71
#